data_AF-A0A7Y5V2S4-F1
#
_entry.id   AF-A0A7Y5V2S4-F1
#
_cell.length_a   1.000
_cell.length_b   1.000
_cell.length_c   1.000
_cell.angle_alpha   90.00
_cell.angle_beta   90.00
_cell.angle_gamma   90.00
#
_symmetry.space_group_name_H-M   'P 1'
#
loop_
_entity.id
_entity.type
_entity.pdbx_description
1 polymer ?
#
loop_
_entity_poly.entity_id
_entity_poly.type
_entity_poly.pdbx_seq_one_letter_code
_entity_poly.pdbx_strand_id
1 'polypeptide(L)'
;MPVSMEVRGEIEARDKLLQTARDLNGAPFMASMTEAALIVERSAKQNAPVDTGRLRGSIAHEVRTSSALGGGVNVQGVVGSNVKYAPYMELGTGTFVGRPRYFPPPSALEVWAKRHGTTAHAVAFAIWKRGGLKPRRYLQRAFEDNKARIVAILGRGVSGIVRK
;
A
#
# COMPACT_ATOMS: atom_id res chain seq x y z
N MET A 1 -0.09 -62.81 -5.61
CA MET A 1 1.21 -62.20 -5.29
C MET A 1 1.00 -60.68 -5.24
N PRO A 2 1.32 -59.98 -4.16
CA PRO A 2 1.23 -58.52 -4.15
C PRO A 2 2.30 -57.95 -5.07
N VAL A 3 1.89 -57.13 -6.03
CA VAL A 3 2.81 -56.39 -6.91
C VAL A 3 3.23 -55.13 -6.17
N SER A 4 4.50 -55.04 -5.76
CA SER A 4 5.07 -53.81 -5.20
C SER A 4 5.61 -52.96 -6.34
N MET A 5 5.04 -51.77 -6.52
CA MET A 5 5.51 -50.78 -7.49
C MET A 5 6.24 -49.67 -6.72
N GLU A 6 7.55 -49.58 -6.92
CA GLU A 6 8.41 -48.56 -6.30
C GLU A 6 8.60 -47.41 -7.29
N VAL A 7 8.13 -46.20 -6.92
CA VAL A 7 8.31 -45.00 -7.75
C VAL A 7 9.71 -44.44 -7.49
N ARG A 8 10.65 -44.66 -8.41
CA ARG A 8 11.98 -44.07 -8.34
C ARG A 8 11.89 -42.54 -8.53
N GLY A 9 12.58 -41.79 -7.67
CA GLY A 9 12.62 -40.32 -7.71
C GLY A 9 11.59 -39.61 -6.82
N GLU A 10 10.80 -40.34 -6.04
CA GLU A 10 9.80 -39.76 -5.12
C GLU A 10 10.44 -38.81 -4.08
N ILE A 11 11.60 -39.19 -3.53
CA ILE A 11 12.32 -38.38 -2.54
C ILE A 11 12.81 -37.07 -3.16
N GLU A 12 13.41 -37.13 -4.34
CA GLU A 12 13.92 -35.96 -5.06
C GLU A 12 12.78 -35.01 -5.48
N ALA A 13 11.65 -35.57 -5.93
CA ALA A 13 10.46 -34.81 -6.26
C ALA A 13 9.86 -34.14 -5.01
N ARG A 14 9.77 -34.86 -3.88
CA ARG A 14 9.31 -34.33 -2.60
C ARG A 14 10.21 -33.19 -2.11
N ASP A 15 11.52 -33.38 -2.15
CA ASP A 15 12.48 -32.39 -1.69
C ASP A 15 12.42 -31.13 -2.55
N LYS A 16 12.27 -31.28 -3.88
CA LYS A 16 12.09 -30.15 -4.79
C LYS A 16 10.78 -29.40 -4.53
N LEU A 17 9.68 -30.11 -4.28
CA LEU A 17 8.39 -29.48 -3.90
C LEU A 17 8.49 -28.70 -2.58
N LEU A 18 9.17 -29.26 -1.57
CA LEU A 18 9.41 -28.59 -0.30
C LEU A 18 10.32 -27.37 -0.45
N GLN A 19 11.31 -27.42 -1.33
CA GLN A 19 12.18 -26.28 -1.63
C GLN A 19 11.39 -25.16 -2.33
N THR A 20 10.59 -25.49 -3.35
CA THR A 20 9.70 -24.52 -4.02
C THR A 20 8.72 -23.88 -3.04
N ALA A 21 8.14 -24.65 -2.12
CA ALA A 21 7.26 -24.13 -1.08
C ALA A 21 7.98 -23.17 -0.11
N ARG A 22 9.26 -23.41 0.19
CA ARG A 22 10.08 -22.47 0.97
C ARG A 22 10.40 -21.21 0.20
N ASP A 23 10.77 -21.33 -1.07
CA ASP A 23 11.15 -20.19 -1.91
C ASP A 23 9.97 -19.27 -2.22
N LEU A 24 8.75 -19.82 -2.35
CA LEU A 24 7.50 -19.04 -2.44
C LEU A 24 7.24 -18.18 -1.20
N ASN A 25 7.77 -18.59 -0.05
CA ASN A 25 7.68 -17.88 1.22
C ASN A 25 9.00 -17.17 1.59
N GLY A 26 9.98 -17.22 0.69
CA GLY A 26 11.37 -16.84 0.95
C GLY A 26 11.79 -15.55 0.25
N ALA A 27 13.10 -15.33 0.23
CA ALA A 27 13.71 -14.12 -0.35
C ALA A 27 13.28 -13.80 -1.79
N PRO A 28 13.10 -14.77 -2.72
CA PRO A 28 12.68 -14.46 -4.09
C PRO A 28 11.28 -13.84 -4.19
N PHE A 29 10.32 -14.36 -3.40
CA PHE A 29 8.98 -13.80 -3.36
C PHE A 29 8.95 -12.44 -2.66
N MET A 30 9.70 -12.30 -1.56
CA MET A 30 9.87 -11.02 -0.86
C MET A 30 10.40 -9.93 -1.79
N ALA A 31 11.40 -10.23 -2.62
CA ALA A 31 11.94 -9.27 -3.59
C ALA A 31 10.88 -8.82 -4.61
N SER A 32 10.05 -9.75 -5.08
CA SER A 32 8.94 -9.44 -6.00
C SER A 32 7.86 -8.58 -5.31
N MET A 33 7.58 -8.84 -4.03
CA MET A 33 6.66 -8.03 -3.22
C MET A 33 7.22 -6.62 -2.99
N THR A 34 8.51 -6.48 -2.71
CA THR A 34 9.18 -5.18 -2.58
C THR A 34 9.10 -4.40 -3.89
N GLU A 35 9.36 -5.02 -5.03
CA GLU A 35 9.21 -4.37 -6.35
C GLU A 35 7.77 -3.89 -6.58
N ALA A 36 6.77 -4.71 -6.26
CA ALA A 36 5.36 -4.34 -6.34
C ALA A 36 5.02 -3.17 -5.40
N ALA A 37 5.55 -3.15 -4.17
CA ALA A 37 5.31 -2.09 -3.21
C ALA A 37 5.96 -0.76 -3.65
N LEU A 38 7.15 -0.82 -4.25
CA LEU A 38 7.88 0.34 -4.76
C LEU A 38 7.13 1.06 -5.89
N ILE A 39 6.49 0.32 -6.81
CA ILE A 39 5.72 0.96 -7.90
C ILE A 39 4.48 1.70 -7.35
N VAL A 40 3.85 1.14 -6.31
CA VAL A 40 2.71 1.77 -5.63
C VAL A 40 3.18 2.99 -4.84
N GLU A 41 4.27 2.88 -4.09
CA GLU A 41 4.86 4.01 -3.37
C GLU A 41 5.18 5.19 -4.31
N ARG A 42 5.84 4.90 -5.44
CA ARG A 42 6.17 5.91 -6.45
C ARG A 42 4.92 6.63 -6.94
N SER A 43 3.88 5.87 -7.29
CA SER A 43 2.64 6.43 -7.82
C SER A 43 1.87 7.20 -6.74
N ALA A 44 1.88 6.73 -5.49
CA ALA A 44 1.30 7.43 -4.35
C ALA A 44 2.00 8.77 -4.10
N LYS A 45 3.33 8.83 -4.22
CA LYS A 45 4.12 10.06 -4.13
C LYS A 45 3.78 11.05 -5.24
N GLN A 46 3.57 10.57 -6.46
CA GLN A 46 3.16 11.41 -7.60
C GLN A 46 1.74 11.97 -7.40
N ASN A 47 0.81 11.14 -6.92
CA ASN A 47 -0.58 11.51 -6.69
C ASN A 47 -0.81 12.36 -5.44
N ALA A 48 0.14 12.38 -4.50
CA ALA A 48 0.01 13.09 -3.23
C ALA A 48 -0.06 14.63 -3.45
N PRO A 49 -0.98 15.33 -2.76
CA PRO A 49 -1.03 16.79 -2.80
C PRO A 49 0.24 17.39 -2.21
N VAL A 50 0.71 18.49 -2.80
CA VAL A 50 1.95 19.16 -2.39
C VAL A 50 1.66 20.58 -1.93
N ASP A 51 2.09 20.85 -0.70
CA ASP A 51 2.35 22.20 -0.19
C ASP A 51 3.85 22.27 0.16
N THR A 52 4.26 21.70 1.30
CA THR A 52 5.69 21.61 1.70
C THR A 52 6.38 20.31 1.26
N GLY A 53 5.65 19.39 0.63
CA GLY A 53 6.14 18.06 0.32
C GLY A 53 6.20 17.08 1.49
N ARG A 54 5.85 17.48 2.73
CA ARG A 54 5.91 16.60 3.92
C ARG A 54 5.11 15.30 3.74
N LEU A 55 3.88 15.37 3.25
CA LEU A 55 3.05 14.18 3.00
C LEU A 55 3.69 13.25 1.97
N ARG A 56 4.18 13.80 0.86
CA ARG A 56 4.85 13.02 -0.19
C ARG A 56 6.10 12.33 0.36
N GLY A 57 6.91 13.06 1.11
CA GLY A 57 8.14 12.54 1.71
C GLY A 57 7.89 11.46 2.77
N SER A 58 6.73 11.47 3.43
CA SER A 58 6.38 10.49 4.46
C SER A 58 5.73 9.21 3.94
N ILE A 59 5.48 9.08 2.64
CA ILE A 59 4.96 7.84 2.06
C ILE A 59 6.10 6.82 1.96
N ALA A 60 5.90 5.66 2.56
CA ALA A 60 6.85 4.56 2.57
C ALA A 60 6.12 3.22 2.43
N HIS A 61 6.85 2.20 2.02
CA HIS A 61 6.40 0.83 2.01
C HIS A 61 7.08 -0.02 3.09
N GLU A 62 6.42 -1.08 3.49
CA GLU A 62 6.93 -2.11 4.39
C GLU A 62 6.44 -3.48 3.89
N VAL A 63 7.32 -4.48 3.86
CA VAL A 63 6.93 -5.85 3.56
C VAL A 63 7.01 -6.66 4.84
N ARG A 64 5.87 -7.22 5.25
CA ARG A 64 5.71 -8.00 6.48
C ARG A 64 5.47 -9.46 6.14
N THR A 65 6.06 -10.33 6.94
CA THR A 65 5.77 -11.77 6.93
C THR A 65 5.01 -12.13 8.19
N SER A 66 3.86 -12.76 8.06
CA SER A 66 3.08 -13.29 9.18
C SER A 66 2.79 -14.77 8.99
N SER A 67 2.59 -15.50 10.09
CA SER A 67 2.12 -16.88 10.02
C SER A 67 0.67 -16.90 9.55
N ALA A 68 0.39 -17.63 8.47
CA ALA A 68 -0.96 -17.84 7.99
C ALA A 68 -1.66 -18.92 8.84
N LEU A 69 -2.97 -18.78 9.01
CA LEU A 69 -3.82 -19.83 9.57
C LEU A 69 -3.66 -21.10 8.71
N GLY A 70 -3.02 -22.14 9.27
CA GLY A 70 -2.70 -23.38 8.56
C GLY A 70 -1.21 -23.67 8.34
N GLY A 71 -0.29 -22.88 8.92
CA GLY A 71 1.15 -23.17 8.89
C GLY A 71 1.90 -22.67 7.65
N GLY A 72 1.24 -21.85 6.81
CA GLY A 72 1.89 -21.12 5.72
C GLY A 72 2.49 -19.78 6.18
N VAL A 73 3.21 -19.11 5.28
CA VAL A 73 3.67 -17.72 5.48
C VAL A 73 2.83 -16.81 4.60
N ASN A 74 2.29 -15.74 5.17
CA ASN A 74 1.64 -14.67 4.44
C ASN A 74 2.63 -13.51 4.30
N VAL A 75 2.90 -13.12 3.06
CA VAL A 75 3.73 -11.96 2.75
C VAL A 75 2.81 -10.81 2.34
N GLN A 76 2.83 -9.73 3.11
CA GLN A 76 2.01 -8.55 2.89
C GLN A 76 2.88 -7.31 2.60
N GLY A 77 2.69 -6.70 1.44
CA GLY A 77 3.21 -5.37 1.13
C GLY A 77 2.24 -4.28 1.60
N VAL A 78 2.69 -3.40 2.49
CA VAL A 78 1.91 -2.27 3.02
C VAL A 78 2.53 -0.99 2.50
N VAL A 79 1.71 -0.09 1.92
CA VAL A 79 2.13 1.26 1.52
C VAL A 79 1.26 2.27 2.26
N GLY A 80 1.89 3.24 2.92
CA GLY A 80 1.17 4.21 3.73
C GLY A 80 2.01 5.41 4.10
N SER A 81 1.50 6.21 5.03
CA SER A 81 2.16 7.43 5.50
C SER A 81 2.09 7.53 7.02
N ASN A 82 3.15 8.03 7.65
CA ASN A 82 3.22 8.18 9.11
C ASN A 82 2.69 9.54 9.62
N VAL A 83 2.24 10.45 8.74
CA VAL A 83 1.73 11.76 9.16
C VAL A 83 0.27 11.67 9.59
N LYS A 84 -0.05 12.27 10.75
CA LYS A 84 -1.39 12.22 11.36
C LYS A 84 -2.53 12.71 10.46
N TYR A 85 -2.25 13.61 9.53
CA TYR A 85 -3.26 14.18 8.63
C TYR A 85 -3.42 13.42 7.30
N ALA A 86 -2.61 12.38 7.04
CA ALA A 86 -2.70 11.57 5.83
C ALA A 86 -4.09 10.93 5.61
N PRO A 87 -4.78 10.38 6.63
CA PRO A 87 -6.11 9.81 6.44
C PRO A 87 -7.13 10.84 5.95
N TYR A 88 -7.05 12.08 6.43
CA TYR A 88 -7.94 13.16 5.99
C TYR A 88 -7.68 13.58 4.54
N MET A 89 -6.43 13.46 4.08
CA MET A 89 -6.09 13.71 2.67
C MET A 89 -6.57 12.57 1.77
N GLU A 90 -6.50 11.32 2.25
CA GLU A 90 -6.94 10.15 1.50
C GLU A 90 -8.48 10.09 1.40
N LEU A 91 -9.16 10.14 2.53
CA LEU A 91 -10.60 9.89 2.67
C LEU A 91 -11.45 11.17 2.67
N GLY A 92 -10.85 12.33 2.92
CA GLY A 92 -11.59 13.58 3.09
C GLY A 92 -12.16 13.76 4.50
N THR A 93 -12.97 14.80 4.69
CA THR A 93 -13.61 15.14 5.96
C THR A 93 -15.03 15.68 5.78
N GLY A 94 -15.78 15.80 6.88
CA GLY A 94 -17.14 16.35 6.90
C GLY A 94 -18.12 15.53 6.04
N THR A 95 -18.89 16.20 5.19
CA THR A 95 -19.97 15.58 4.41
C THR A 95 -19.46 14.54 3.42
N PHE A 96 -18.18 14.62 3.01
CA PHE A 96 -17.56 13.63 2.11
C PHE A 96 -17.38 12.25 2.75
N VAL A 97 -17.41 12.16 4.08
CA VAL A 97 -17.29 10.91 4.86
C VAL A 97 -18.54 10.64 5.69
N GLY A 98 -19.69 11.20 5.30
CA GLY A 98 -20.96 11.02 6.00
C GLY A 98 -21.05 11.71 7.36
N ARG A 99 -20.14 12.66 7.65
CA ARG A 99 -20.17 13.46 8.89
C ARG A 99 -20.84 14.82 8.66
N PRO A 100 -21.41 15.44 9.69
CA PRO A 100 -21.89 16.82 9.60
C PRO A 100 -20.77 17.78 9.16
N ARG A 101 -21.18 18.87 8.52
CA ARG A 101 -20.28 19.99 8.24
C ARG A 101 -19.74 20.54 9.55
N TYR A 102 -18.45 20.90 9.56
CA TYR A 102 -17.80 21.52 10.71
C TYR A 102 -16.98 22.72 10.27
N PHE A 103 -16.76 23.64 11.20
CA PHE A 103 -15.84 24.74 11.00
C PHE A 103 -14.48 24.37 11.63
N PRO A 104 -13.41 24.18 10.83
CA PRO A 104 -12.12 23.81 11.39
C PRO A 104 -11.54 24.96 12.23
N PRO A 105 -10.80 24.66 13.30
CA PRO A 105 -10.18 25.70 14.12
C PRO A 105 -9.17 26.49 13.27
N PRO A 106 -9.30 27.83 13.15
CA PRO A 106 -8.39 28.64 12.34
C PRO A 106 -6.91 28.48 12.73
N SER A 107 -6.60 28.30 14.02
CA SER A 107 -5.24 28.12 14.50
C SER A 107 -4.49 26.96 13.81
N ALA A 108 -5.20 25.88 13.47
CA ALA A 108 -4.60 24.75 12.74
C ALA A 108 -4.25 25.07 11.27
N LEU A 109 -4.77 26.19 10.74
CA LEU A 109 -4.62 26.61 9.35
C LEU A 109 -3.69 27.82 9.20
N GLU A 110 -3.27 28.46 10.29
CA GLU A 110 -2.47 29.70 10.27
C GLU A 110 -1.18 29.57 9.48
N VAL A 111 -0.40 28.52 9.73
CA VAL A 111 0.87 28.30 9.04
C VAL A 111 0.67 28.14 7.53
N TRP A 112 -0.37 27.41 7.12
CA TRP A 112 -0.71 27.23 5.71
C TRP A 112 -1.16 28.55 5.09
N ALA A 113 -2.07 29.26 5.77
CA ALA A 113 -2.64 30.51 5.31
C ALA A 113 -1.57 31.60 5.11
N LYS A 114 -0.63 31.70 6.06
CA LYS A 114 0.52 32.61 5.97
C LYS A 114 1.39 32.33 4.74
N ARG A 115 1.68 31.06 4.43
CA ARG A 115 2.44 30.68 3.21
C ARG A 115 1.73 31.07 1.92
N HIS A 116 0.40 31.16 1.94
CA HIS A 116 -0.44 31.39 0.76
C HIS A 116 -1.02 32.81 0.70
N GLY A 117 -0.53 33.73 1.55
CA GLY A 117 -0.98 35.13 1.55
C GLY A 117 -2.48 35.30 1.87
N THR A 118 -3.05 34.40 2.69
CA THR A 118 -4.48 34.42 3.05
C THR A 118 -4.68 34.35 4.57
N THR A 119 -5.93 34.46 5.02
CA THR A 119 -6.29 34.35 6.44
C THR A 119 -6.79 32.95 6.78
N ALA A 120 -6.42 32.45 7.95
CA ALA A 120 -6.87 31.14 8.41
C ALA A 120 -8.40 31.04 8.48
N HIS A 121 -9.08 32.15 8.81
CA HIS A 121 -10.52 32.22 8.85
C HIS A 121 -11.15 32.07 7.45
N ALA A 122 -10.59 32.70 6.41
CA ALA A 122 -11.06 32.53 5.05
C ALA A 122 -10.93 31.07 4.58
N VAL A 123 -9.82 30.41 4.92
CA VAL A 123 -9.61 28.99 4.60
C VAL A 123 -10.61 28.10 5.36
N ALA A 124 -10.80 28.35 6.65
CA ALA A 124 -11.76 27.62 7.47
C ALA A 124 -13.19 27.76 6.94
N PHE A 125 -13.59 28.98 6.58
CA PHE A 125 -14.88 29.27 5.98
C PHE A 125 -15.04 28.57 4.62
N ALA A 126 -14.00 28.53 3.79
CA ALA A 126 -14.02 27.82 2.51
C ALA A 126 -14.20 26.30 2.69
N ILE A 127 -13.50 25.70 3.68
CA ILE A 127 -13.65 24.28 4.03
C ILE A 127 -15.08 24.00 4.52
N TRP A 128 -15.58 24.84 5.44
CA TRP A 128 -16.95 24.75 5.95
C TRP A 128 -17.96 24.85 4.81
N LYS A 129 -17.90 25.89 3.97
CA LYS A 129 -18.84 26.13 2.86
C LYS A 129 -18.91 24.94 1.90
N ARG A 130 -17.77 24.29 1.64
CA ARG A 130 -17.68 23.08 0.80
C ARG A 130 -18.23 21.82 1.47
N GLY A 131 -18.41 21.82 2.79
CA GLY A 131 -18.80 20.65 3.57
C GLY A 131 -17.65 19.84 4.14
N GLY A 132 -16.39 20.27 3.95
CA GLY A 132 -15.20 19.57 4.42
C GLY A 132 -14.10 19.52 3.36
N LEU A 133 -13.07 18.72 3.64
CA LEU A 133 -11.98 18.45 2.71
C LEU A 133 -12.37 17.33 1.74
N LYS A 134 -12.26 17.58 0.44
CA LYS A 134 -12.52 16.55 -0.59
C LYS A 134 -11.42 15.47 -0.56
N PRO A 135 -11.76 14.17 -0.61
CA PRO A 135 -10.78 13.09 -0.70
C PRO A 135 -9.87 13.25 -1.92
N ARG A 136 -8.55 13.07 -1.71
CA ARG A 136 -7.56 13.05 -2.80
C ARG A 136 -7.31 11.64 -3.33
N ARG A 137 -7.54 10.61 -2.50
CA ARG A 137 -7.40 9.19 -2.86
C ARG A 137 -6.03 8.86 -3.47
N TYR A 138 -4.95 9.41 -2.93
CA TYR A 138 -3.63 9.28 -3.52
C TYR A 138 -3.06 7.87 -3.35
N LEU A 139 -3.37 7.19 -2.24
CA LEU A 139 -3.00 5.79 -2.02
C LEU A 139 -3.89 4.85 -2.83
N GLN A 140 -5.22 5.05 -2.76
CA GLN A 140 -6.16 4.20 -3.48
C GLN A 140 -5.92 4.26 -4.99
N ARG A 141 -5.75 5.45 -5.57
CA ARG A 141 -5.43 5.59 -7.00
C ARG A 141 -4.11 4.92 -7.35
N ALA A 142 -3.08 5.13 -6.54
CA ALA A 142 -1.79 4.49 -6.77
C ALA A 142 -1.87 2.96 -6.79
N PHE A 143 -2.72 2.37 -5.95
CA PHE A 143 -2.97 0.93 -5.96
C PHE A 143 -3.74 0.50 -7.21
N GLU A 144 -4.88 1.13 -7.51
CA GLU A 144 -5.73 0.77 -8.65
C GLU A 144 -4.99 0.93 -9.99
N ASP A 145 -4.28 2.04 -10.18
CA ASP A 145 -3.52 2.34 -11.40
C ASP A 145 -2.40 1.31 -11.65
N ASN A 146 -1.85 0.70 -10.59
CA ASN A 146 -0.77 -0.27 -10.69
C ASN A 146 -1.23 -1.72 -10.55
N LYS A 147 -2.52 -2.00 -10.37
CA LYS A 147 -3.04 -3.34 -10.08
C LYS A 147 -2.56 -4.40 -11.08
N ALA A 148 -2.65 -4.11 -12.38
CA ALA A 148 -2.19 -5.01 -13.43
C ALA A 148 -0.67 -5.26 -13.36
N ARG A 149 0.11 -4.22 -13.06
CA ARG A 149 1.57 -4.30 -12.94
C ARG A 149 1.98 -5.10 -11.71
N ILE A 150 1.29 -4.93 -10.58
CA ILE A 150 1.50 -5.70 -9.35
C ILE A 150 1.30 -7.19 -9.65
N VAL A 151 0.18 -7.56 -10.28
CA VAL A 151 -0.10 -8.96 -10.65
C VAL A 151 0.98 -9.51 -11.58
N ALA A 152 1.43 -8.73 -12.56
CA ALA A 152 2.50 -9.15 -13.47
C ALA A 152 3.85 -9.36 -12.74
N ILE A 153 4.24 -8.46 -11.83
CA ILE A 153 5.48 -8.58 -11.04
C ILE A 153 5.43 -9.84 -10.18
N LEU A 154 4.35 -10.02 -9.41
CA LEU A 154 4.19 -11.19 -8.55
C LEU A 154 4.11 -12.49 -9.35
N GLY A 155 3.41 -12.48 -10.49
CA GLY A 155 3.32 -13.63 -11.39
C GLY A 155 4.67 -14.03 -11.99
N ARG A 156 5.52 -13.05 -12.36
CA ARG A 156 6.90 -13.31 -12.78
C ARG A 156 7.73 -13.90 -11.64
N GLY A 157 7.60 -13.37 -10.42
CA GLY A 157 8.27 -13.88 -9.23
C GLY A 157 7.93 -15.35 -8.96
N VAL A 158 6.63 -15.68 -8.92
CA VAL A 158 6.16 -17.06 -8.73
C VAL A 158 6.63 -17.97 -9.87
N SER A 159 6.49 -17.54 -11.12
CA SER A 159 6.92 -18.33 -12.27
C SER A 159 8.42 -18.62 -12.25
N GLY A 160 9.24 -17.65 -11.83
CA GLY A 160 10.68 -17.82 -11.68
C GLY A 160 11.08 -18.81 -10.57
N ILE A 161 10.26 -18.93 -9.52
CA ILE A 161 10.45 -19.91 -8.45
C ILE A 161 10.04 -21.31 -8.93
N VAL A 162 8.87 -21.43 -9.56
CA VAL A 162 8.32 -22.74 -9.97
C VAL A 162 9.09 -23.38 -11.13
N ARG A 163 9.71 -22.58 -12.00
CA ARG A 163 10.46 -23.10 -13.17
C ARG A 163 11.91 -23.48 -12.88
N LYS A 164 12.41 -23.27 -11.65
CA LYS A 164 13.73 -23.77 -11.20
C LYS A 164 13.64 -25.27 -10.86
#